data_AF-A0A2A5HGF4-F1
#
_entry.id   AF-A0A2A5HGF4-F1
#
_cell.length_a   1.000
_cell.length_b   1.000
_cell.length_c   1.000
_cell.angle_alpha   90.00
_cell.angle_beta   90.00
_cell.angle_gamma   90.00
#
_symmetry.space_group_name_H-M   'P 1'
#
loop_
_entity.id
_entity.type
_entity.pdbx_description
1 polymer ?
#
loop_
_entity_poly.entity_id
_entity_poly.type
_entity_poly.pdbx_seq_one_letter_code
_entity_poly.pdbx_strand_id
1 'polypeptide(L)'
;MNRYEKIINYDFSAGDQYWQETQAYWQDVRQVWAKLAQKNKRFKIKKKVDNQALYHSLFSGADKFKGEHYKANASQAYITEVIAKYVVPLP
;
A
#
# COMPACT_ATOMS: atom_id res chain seq x y z
N MET A 1 -7.20 29.29 -13.40
CA MET A 1 -6.59 28.57 -14.54
C MET A 1 -5.44 27.76 -13.98
N ASN A 2 -5.50 26.43 -14.01
CA ASN A 2 -4.39 25.59 -13.55
C ASN A 2 -3.43 25.39 -14.73
N ARG A 3 -2.19 25.88 -14.61
CA ARG A 3 -1.14 25.68 -15.61
C ARG A 3 -0.33 24.45 -15.20
N TYR A 4 -0.26 23.45 -16.08
CA TYR A 4 0.66 22.33 -15.91
C TYR A 4 1.98 22.69 -16.58
N GLU A 5 3.06 22.76 -15.81
CA GLU A 5 4.42 22.92 -16.32
C GLU A 5 5.16 21.60 -16.12
N LYS A 6 5.67 21.05 -17.21
CA LYS A 6 6.47 19.83 -17.16
C LYS A 6 7.81 20.18 -16.50
N ILE A 7 8.06 19.60 -15.34
CA ILE A 7 9.37 19.68 -14.70
C ILE A 7 10.35 18.90 -15.57
N ILE A 8 11.40 19.59 -16.03
CA ILE A 8 12.53 19.03 -16.77
C ILE A 8 13.79 19.18 -15.92
N ASN A 9 14.72 18.23 -16.03
CA ASN A 9 16.01 18.22 -15.31
C ASN A 9 15.93 18.16 -13.77
N TYR A 10 14.82 17.67 -13.21
CA TYR A 10 14.75 17.33 -11.78
C TYR A 10 15.29 15.92 -11.56
N ASP A 11 16.03 15.72 -10.47
CA ASP A 11 16.51 14.41 -10.08
C ASP A 11 15.43 13.64 -9.31
N PHE A 12 14.89 12.60 -9.94
CA PHE A 12 13.86 11.72 -9.36
C PHE A 12 14.46 10.45 -8.71
N SER A 13 15.79 10.36 -8.57
CA SER A 13 16.50 9.19 -8.06
C SER A 13 15.98 8.71 -6.69
N ALA A 14 15.52 9.61 -5.82
CA ALA A 14 14.90 9.26 -4.55
C ALA A 14 13.66 8.37 -4.71
N GLY A 15 12.86 8.59 -5.76
CA GLY A 15 11.70 7.76 -6.08
C GLY A 15 12.11 6.38 -6.60
N ASP A 16 13.16 6.33 -7.43
CA ASP A 16 13.71 5.07 -7.95
C ASP A 16 14.28 4.21 -6.82
N GLN A 17 15.06 4.82 -5.92
CA GLN A 17 15.61 4.16 -4.74
C GLN A 17 14.50 3.61 -3.84
N TYR A 18 13.49 4.44 -3.53
CA TYR A 18 12.34 4.00 -2.74
C TYR A 18 11.61 2.81 -3.40
N TRP A 19 11.41 2.87 -4.72
CA TRP A 19 10.75 1.78 -5.45
C TRP A 19 11.58 0.50 -5.43
N GLN A 20 12.90 0.60 -5.68
CA GLN A 20 13.81 -0.54 -5.62
C GLN A 20 13.73 -1.25 -4.26
N GLU A 21 13.67 -0.49 -3.16
CA GLU A 21 13.60 -1.04 -1.81
C GLU A 21 12.21 -1.61 -1.44
N THR A 22 11.12 -1.07 -1.99
CA THR A 22 9.75 -1.38 -1.52
C THR A 22 8.85 -2.12 -2.50
N GLN A 23 9.28 -2.31 -3.75
CA GLN A 23 8.45 -2.91 -4.82
C GLN A 23 7.86 -4.28 -4.46
N ALA A 24 8.62 -5.11 -3.74
CA ALA A 24 8.18 -6.44 -3.30
C ALA A 24 7.03 -6.35 -2.29
N TYR A 25 7.12 -5.45 -1.32
CA TYR A 25 6.02 -5.14 -0.40
C TYR A 25 4.78 -4.65 -1.15
N TRP A 26 4.94 -3.74 -2.12
CA TRP A 26 3.81 -3.24 -2.90
C TRP A 26 3.19 -4.31 -3.82
N GLN A 27 3.96 -5.30 -4.25
CA GLN A 27 3.44 -6.47 -4.94
C GLN A 27 2.54 -7.29 -4.01
N ASP A 28 2.95 -7.53 -2.77
CA ASP A 28 2.11 -8.21 -1.76
C ASP A 28 0.81 -7.43 -1.48
N VAL A 29 0.87 -6.09 -1.39
CA VAL A 29 -0.32 -5.25 -1.21
C VAL A 29 -1.33 -5.49 -2.33
N ARG A 30 -0.88 -5.52 -3.59
CA ARG A 30 -1.75 -5.81 -4.74
C ARG A 30 -2.30 -7.23 -4.69
N GLN A 31 -1.51 -8.22 -4.28
CA GLN A 31 -1.98 -9.60 -4.15
C GLN A 31 -3.08 -9.74 -3.09
N VAL A 32 -2.93 -9.09 -1.93
CA VAL A 32 -3.96 -9.12 -0.87
C VAL A 32 -5.25 -8.45 -1.35
N TRP A 33 -5.16 -7.31 -2.02
CA TRP A 33 -6.32 -6.67 -2.63
C TRP A 33 -7.01 -7.55 -3.68
N ALA A 34 -6.24 -8.20 -4.54
CA ALA A 34 -6.79 -9.12 -5.55
C ALA A 34 -7.56 -10.28 -4.89
N LYS A 35 -6.98 -10.92 -3.86
CA LYS A 35 -7.65 -11.97 -3.08
C LYS A 35 -8.94 -11.47 -2.42
N LEU A 36 -8.91 -10.27 -1.84
CA LEU A 36 -10.06 -9.66 -1.19
C LEU A 36 -11.19 -9.36 -2.19
N ALA A 37 -10.85 -8.80 -3.35
CA ALA A 37 -11.82 -8.49 -4.40
C ALA A 37 -12.41 -9.75 -5.05
N GLN A 38 -11.63 -10.83 -5.17
CA GLN A 38 -12.14 -12.13 -5.62
C GLN A 38 -13.14 -12.73 -4.62
N LYS A 39 -12.86 -12.61 -3.32
CA LYS A 39 -13.71 -13.15 -2.25
C LYS A 39 -15.01 -12.34 -2.05
N ASN A 40 -14.96 -11.02 -2.25
CA ASN A 40 -16.07 -10.13 -1.94
C ASN A 40 -16.52 -9.37 -3.19
N LYS A 41 -17.72 -9.65 -3.70
CA LYS A 41 -18.29 -8.92 -4.85
C LYS A 41 -18.42 -7.42 -4.58
N ARG A 42 -18.65 -7.04 -3.33
CA ARG A 42 -18.82 -5.65 -2.88
C ARG A 42 -18.23 -5.49 -1.48
N PHE A 43 -17.57 -4.37 -1.25
CA PHE A 43 -17.07 -3.98 0.06
C PHE A 43 -16.95 -2.46 0.16
N LYS A 44 -16.91 -1.94 1.38
CA LYS A 44 -16.58 -0.53 1.67
C LYS A 44 -15.24 -0.45 2.37
N ILE A 45 -14.54 0.67 2.19
CA ILE A 45 -13.32 1.01 2.92
C ILE A 45 -13.66 2.12 3.91
N LYS A 46 -13.38 1.90 5.20
CA LYS A 46 -13.49 2.92 6.24
C LYS A 46 -12.53 4.07 5.93
N LYS A 47 -12.98 5.32 6.06
CA LYS A 47 -12.14 6.50 5.85
C LYS A 47 -10.92 6.52 6.78
N LYS A 48 -11.13 6.13 8.03
CA LYS A 48 -10.10 6.06 9.08
C LYS A 48 -10.41 4.90 10.05
N VAL A 49 -9.37 4.38 10.67
CA VAL A 49 -9.39 3.51 11.85
C VAL A 49 -8.42 4.12 12.85
N ASP A 50 -8.84 4.30 14.12
CA ASP A 50 -8.02 4.94 15.16
C ASP A 50 -7.43 6.29 14.73
N ASN A 51 -8.24 7.12 14.06
CA ASN A 51 -7.89 8.41 13.45
C ASN A 51 -6.81 8.36 12.34
N GLN A 52 -6.37 7.17 11.92
CA GLN A 52 -5.40 6.97 10.86
C GLN A 52 -6.07 6.50 9.56
N ALA A 53 -5.62 7.04 8.42
CA ALA A 53 -6.08 6.60 7.10
C ALA A 53 -5.27 5.37 6.62
N LEU A 54 -5.88 4.50 5.82
CA LEU A 54 -5.25 3.25 5.38
C LEU A 54 -3.88 3.47 4.73
N TYR A 55 -3.73 4.51 3.89
CA TYR A 55 -2.47 4.77 3.21
C TYR A 55 -1.31 4.97 4.20
N HIS A 56 -1.52 5.65 5.34
CA HIS A 56 -0.47 5.80 6.35
C HIS A 56 0.00 4.44 6.86
N SER A 57 -0.93 3.52 7.16
CA SER A 57 -0.58 2.18 7.64
C SER A 57 0.15 1.34 6.59
N LEU A 58 -0.17 1.52 5.31
CA LEU A 58 0.52 0.86 4.19
C LEU A 58 1.92 1.44 3.98
N PHE A 59 2.09 2.76 4.05
CA PHE A 59 3.42 3.38 3.95
C PHE A 59 4.33 3.01 5.13
N SER A 60 3.80 3.00 6.37
CA SER A 60 4.58 2.47 7.52
C SER A 60 4.95 0.99 7.35
N GLY A 61 4.11 0.21 6.67
CA GLY A 61 4.44 -1.16 6.29
C GLY A 61 5.55 -1.23 5.25
N ALA A 62 5.50 -0.38 4.23
CA ALA A 62 6.56 -0.29 3.23
C ALA A 62 7.91 0.03 3.88
N ASP A 63 7.95 0.98 4.82
CA ASP A 63 9.16 1.31 5.57
C ASP A 63 9.67 0.13 6.42
N LYS A 64 8.75 -0.63 7.03
CA LYS A 64 9.07 -1.81 7.86
C LYS A 64 9.61 -3.00 7.06
N PHE A 65 9.18 -3.17 5.81
CA PHE A 65 9.48 -4.33 4.97
C PHE A 65 10.32 -3.97 3.74
N LYS A 66 11.10 -2.89 3.79
CA LYS A 66 11.96 -2.46 2.69
C LYS A 66 13.30 -3.17 2.67
N GLY A 67 13.85 -3.37 1.47
CA GLY A 67 15.18 -3.92 1.26
C GLY A 67 15.39 -5.26 1.98
N GLU A 68 16.46 -5.36 2.76
CA GLU A 68 16.84 -6.57 3.51
C GLU A 68 15.82 -6.98 4.61
N HIS A 69 14.94 -6.08 5.03
CA HIS A 69 13.90 -6.38 6.02
C HIS A 69 12.67 -7.06 5.39
N TYR A 70 12.62 -7.16 4.06
CA TYR A 70 11.52 -7.82 3.37
C TYR A 70 11.45 -9.32 3.70
N LYS A 71 10.27 -9.75 4.15
CA LYS A 71 9.95 -11.17 4.41
C LYS A 71 8.55 -11.44 3.90
N ALA A 72 8.41 -12.15 2.78
CA ALA A 72 7.14 -12.35 2.07
C ALA A 72 5.97 -12.77 2.99
N ASN A 73 6.14 -13.83 3.77
CA ASN A 73 5.07 -14.32 4.66
C ASN A 73 4.67 -13.29 5.74
N ALA A 74 5.64 -12.60 6.33
CA ALA A 74 5.38 -11.60 7.36
C ALA A 74 4.77 -10.32 6.78
N SER A 75 5.20 -9.91 5.59
CA SER A 75 4.64 -8.80 4.81
C SER A 75 3.17 -9.06 4.49
N GLN A 76 2.86 -10.22 3.88
CA GLN A 76 1.49 -10.58 3.53
C GLN A 76 0.57 -10.69 4.75
N ALA A 77 1.05 -11.26 5.86
CA ALA A 77 0.29 -11.33 7.11
C ALA A 77 -0.03 -9.93 7.64
N TYR A 78 0.99 -9.06 7.75
CA TYR A 78 0.80 -7.66 8.18
C TYR A 78 -0.19 -6.90 7.29
N ILE A 79 -0.04 -7.00 5.97
CA ILE A 79 -0.93 -6.32 5.02
C ILE A 79 -2.37 -6.81 5.16
N THR A 80 -2.56 -8.12 5.32
CA THR A 80 -3.90 -8.71 5.49
C THR A 80 -4.56 -8.18 6.77
N GLU A 81 -3.83 -8.13 7.88
CA GLU A 81 -4.32 -7.58 9.14
C GLU A 81 -4.67 -6.09 9.01
N VAL A 82 -3.80 -5.30 8.38
CA VAL A 82 -4.05 -3.88 8.14
C VAL A 82 -5.30 -3.69 7.29
N ILE A 83 -5.38 -4.30 6.11
CA ILE A 83 -6.52 -4.12 5.20
C ILE A 83 -7.83 -4.60 5.85
N ALA A 84 -7.82 -5.70 6.60
CA ALA A 84 -9.00 -6.23 7.29
C ALA A 84 -9.62 -5.23 8.29
N LYS A 85 -8.81 -4.37 8.93
CA LYS A 85 -9.33 -3.33 9.84
C LYS A 85 -10.19 -2.29 9.12
N TYR A 86 -9.83 -1.98 7.88
CA TYR A 86 -10.47 -0.93 7.08
C TYR A 86 -11.59 -1.45 6.18
N VAL A 87 -11.59 -2.73 5.81
CA VAL A 87 -12.59 -3.27 4.88
C VAL A 87 -13.81 -3.82 5.60
N VAL A 88 -14.99 -3.45 5.11
CA VAL A 88 -16.29 -4.00 5.53
C VAL A 88 -16.97 -4.64 4.32
N PRO A 89 -17.07 -5.98 4.26
CA PRO A 89 -17.82 -6.67 3.20
C PRO A 89 -19.27 -6.21 3.16
N LEU A 90 -19.86 -6.16 1.97
CA LEU A 90 -21.28 -5.90 1.78
C LEU A 90 -21.99 -7.16 1.28
N PRO A 91 -23.27 -7.37 1.65
CA PRO A 91 -24.10 -8.42 1.08
C PRO A 91 -24.32 -8.25 -0.43
#